data_AF-A0A7S9E0D5-F1
#
_entry.id   AF-A0A7S9E0D5-F1
#
_cell.length_a   1.000
_cell.length_b   1.000
_cell.length_c   1.000
_cell.angle_alpha   90.00
_cell.angle_beta   90.00
_cell.angle_gamma   90.00
#
_symmetry.space_group_name_H-M   'P 1'
#
loop_
_entity.id
_entity.type
_entity.pdbx_description
1 polymer ?
#
loop_
_entity_poly.entity_id
_entity_poly.type
_entity_poly.pdbx_seq_one_letter_code
_entity_poly.pdbx_strand_id
1 'polypeptide(L)' 'MKKEKIRRIKYKTRDDGRQAMFHYIEMFYNPKRRHTANGRTSPTEYDKQYFKDIESV' A
#
# COMPACT_ATOMS: atom_id res chain seq x y z
N MET A 1 2.38 14.33 5.68
CA MET A 1 1.69 13.29 6.46
C MET A 1 1.57 11.99 5.62
N LYS A 2 2.49 11.01 5.75
CA LYS A 2 2.45 9.76 4.93
C LYS A 2 2.68 8.47 5.72
N LYS A 3 3.25 8.54 6.92
CA LYS A 3 3.53 7.37 7.78
C LYS A 3 3.00 7.53 9.21
N GLU A 4 2.29 8.63 9.54
CA GLU A 4 1.87 8.89 10.93
C GLU A 4 1.03 7.78 11.56
N LYS A 5 0.21 7.07 10.77
CA LYS A 5 -0.62 5.96 11.28
C LYS A 5 0.18 4.78 11.86
N ILE A 6 1.48 4.65 11.54
CA ILE A 6 2.34 3.55 12.04
C ILE A 6 3.56 4.08 12.79
N ARG A 7 4.16 5.19 12.33
CA ARG A 7 5.54 5.61 12.71
C ARG A 7 5.68 6.16 14.13
N ARG A 8 4.59 6.28 14.91
CA ARG A 8 4.62 6.80 16.29
C ARG A 8 3.83 5.95 17.28
N ILE A 9 3.53 4.70 16.91
CA ILE A 9 2.84 3.77 17.80
C ILE A 9 3.90 2.94 18.53
N LYS A 10 3.77 2.85 19.86
CA LYS A 10 4.50 1.88 20.67
C LYS A 10 3.70 0.58 20.68
N TYR A 11 4.19 -0.44 19.98
CA TYR A 11 3.58 -1.76 19.97
C TYR A 11 4.00 -2.54 21.21
N LYS A 12 3.06 -3.26 21.82
CA LYS A 12 3.31 -4.09 23.01
C LYS A 12 4.16 -5.30 22.63
N THR A 13 3.88 -5.90 21.48
CA THR A 13 4.62 -7.03 20.94
C THR A 13 5.10 -6.77 19.51
N ARG A 14 6.06 -7.59 19.05
CA ARG A 14 6.51 -7.56 17.64
C ARG A 14 5.39 -7.97 16.68
N ASP A 15 4.50 -8.86 17.12
CA ASP A 15 3.40 -9.34 16.29
C ASP A 15 2.36 -8.24 16.04
N ASP A 16 2.02 -7.46 17.06
CA ASP A 16 1.12 -6.30 16.92
C ASP A 16 1.66 -5.30 15.88
N GLY A 17 2.97 -5.05 15.90
CA GLY A 17 3.63 -4.20 14.92
C GLY A 17 3.59 -4.77 13.50
N ARG A 18 3.72 -6.10 13.37
CA ARG A 18 3.60 -6.80 12.09
C ARG A 18 2.18 -6.71 11.53
N GLN A 19 1.17 -6.97 12.35
CA GLN A 19 -0.24 -6.85 11.96
C GLN A 19 -0.60 -5.41 11.56
N ALA A 20 -0.16 -4.42 12.34
CA ALA A 20 -0.39 -3.02 12.01
C ALA A 20 0.28 -2.60 10.68
N MET A 21 1.49 -3.08 10.42
CA MET A 21 2.18 -2.84 9.14
C MET A 21 1.44 -3.51 7.99
N PHE A 22 1.06 -4.78 8.15
CA PHE A 22 0.29 -5.52 7.14
C PHE A 22 -1.01 -4.80 6.81
N HIS A 23 -1.79 -4.44 7.83
CA HIS A 23 -3.05 -3.72 7.66
C HIS A 23 -2.86 -2.38 6.96
N TYR A 24 -1.80 -1.63 7.27
CA TYR A 24 -1.50 -0.39 6.55
C TYR A 24 -1.17 -0.64 5.08
N ILE A 25 -0.36 -1.66 4.77
CA ILE A 25 0.02 -1.98 3.40
C ILE A 25 -1.23 -2.35 2.59
N GLU A 26 -2.00 -3.31 3.09
CA GLU A 26 -3.15 -3.88 2.38
C GLU A 26 -4.34 -2.92 2.29
N MET A 27 -4.68 -2.22 3.38
CA MET A 27 -5.93 -1.43 3.42
C MET A 27 -5.74 0.03 3.03
N PHE A 28 -4.50 0.53 3.04
CA PHE A 28 -4.22 1.94 2.83
C PHE A 28 -3.16 2.20 1.76
N TYR A 29 -2.00 1.54 1.82
CA TYR A 29 -0.92 1.82 0.90
C TYR A 29 -1.26 1.33 -0.50
N ASN A 30 -1.43 0.02 -0.69
CA ASN A 30 -1.62 -0.58 -2.00
C ASN A 30 -2.90 -0.07 -2.72
N PRO A 31 -4.09 -0.04 -2.09
CA PRO A 31 -5.31 0.34 -2.81
C PRO A 31 -5.56 1.85 -2.90
N LYS A 32 -5.18 2.64 -1.87
CA LYS A 32 -5.61 4.05 -1.77
C LYS A 32 -4.50 5.05 -2.05
N ARG A 33 -3.24 4.69 -1.83
CA ARG A 33 -2.14 5.67 -1.92
C ARG A 33 -1.78 5.92 -3.37
N ARG A 34 -1.90 7.18 -3.81
CA ARG A 34 -1.55 7.59 -5.18
C ARG A 34 -0.06 7.93 -5.29
N HIS A 35 0.58 7.46 -6.35
CA HIS A 35 2.01 7.69 -6.64
C HIS A 35 2.19 8.46 -7.94
N THR A 36 2.94 9.57 -7.94
CA THR A 36 3.20 10.35 -9.16
C THR A 36 3.96 9.54 -10.21
N ALA A 37 4.87 8.65 -9.78
CA ALA A 37 5.57 7.73 -10.67
C ALA A 37 4.62 6.75 -11.40
N ASN A 38 3.50 6.39 -10.78
CA ASN A 38 2.49 5.49 -11.35
C ASN A 38 1.39 6.29 -12.08
N GLY A 39 1.69 7.46 -12.64
CA GLY A 39 0.65 8.29 -13.30
C GLY A 39 -0.42 8.82 -12.33
N ARG A 40 -0.09 8.96 -11.04
CA ARG A 40 -1.03 9.31 -9.97
C ARG A 40 -2.11 8.25 -9.73
N THR A 41 -1.87 6.98 -10.03
CA THR A 41 -2.73 5.86 -9.59
C THR A 41 -2.15 5.20 -8.34
N SER A 42 -2.92 4.31 -7.72
CA SER A 42 -2.43 3.49 -6.62
C SER A 42 -1.67 2.28 -7.14
N PRO A 43 -0.76 1.69 -6.34
CA PRO A 43 -0.02 0.48 -6.73
C PRO A 43 -0.94 -0.63 -7.23
N THR A 44 -2.04 -0.90 -6.53
CA THR A 44 -3.00 -1.93 -6.96
C THR A 44 -3.63 -1.64 -8.32
N GLU A 45 -3.99 -0.39 -8.61
CA GLU A 45 -4.57 -0.05 -9.91
C GLU A 45 -3.52 -0.04 -11.02
N TYR A 46 -2.29 0.34 -10.71
CA TYR A 46 -1.17 0.24 -11.63
C TYR A 46 -0.90 -1.22 -12.03
N ASP A 47 -0.82 -2.13 -11.06
CA ASP A 47 -0.59 -3.55 -11.30
C ASP A 47 -1.73 -4.16 -12.12
N LYS A 48 -2.99 -3.82 -11.81
CA LYS A 48 -4.15 -4.27 -12.59
C LYS A 48 -4.08 -3.84 -14.05
N GLN A 49 -3.69 -2.59 -14.32
CA GLN A 49 -3.54 -2.12 -15.69
C GLN A 49 -2.41 -2.85 -16.40
N TYR A 50 -1.26 -3.00 -15.73
CA TYR A 50 -0.11 -3.72 -16.27
C TYR A 50 -0.44 -5.17 -16.66
N PHE A 51 -1.14 -5.91 -15.80
CA PHE A 51 -1.55 -7.29 -16.12
C PHE A 51 -2.59 -7.36 -17.23
N LYS A 52 -3.55 -6.43 -17.29
CA LYS A 52 -4.50 -6.34 -18.42
C LYS A 52 -3.79 -6.08 -19.74
N ASP A 53 -2.82 -5.19 -19.75
CA ASP A 53 -2.06 -4.86 -20.95
C ASP A 53 -1.26 -6.08 -21.43
N ILE A 54 -0.64 -6.83 -20.50
CA ILE A 54 0.06 -8.09 -20.82
C ILE A 54 -0.89 -9.16 -21.36
N GLU A 55 -2.06 -9.35 -20.75
CA GLU A 55 -3.05 -10.33 -21.21
C GLU A 55 -3.64 -9.99 -22.58
N SER A 56 -3.57 -8.72 -23.00
CA SER A 56 -4.07 -8.25 -24.28
C SER A 56 -3.09 -8.42 -25.46
N VAL A 57 -1.87 -8.87 -25.19
CA VAL A 57 -0.80 -9.14 -26.18
C VAL A 57 -0.78 -10.62 -26.55
#